data_AF-A0A809XKY0-F1
#
_entry.id   AF-A0A809XKY0-F1
#
_cell.length_a   1.000
_cell.length_b   1.000
_cell.length_c   1.000
_cell.angle_alpha   90.00
_cell.angle_beta   90.00
_cell.angle_gamma   90.00
#
_symmetry.space_group_name_H-M   'P 1'
#
loop_
_entity.id
_entity.type
_entity.pdbx_description
1 polymer ?
#
loop_
_entity_poly.entity_id
_entity_poly.type
_entity_poly.pdbx_seq_one_letter_code
_entity_poly.pdbx_strand_id
1 'polypeptide(L)'
;MPLAMSRPWKHPKSGIYQLRKAVPEDLRKLVGKREEKLSLDTRDPVEAKVRFAKALAELEARWANLRAGPKPLTEREALQLAAGSYDRWLEQFRDNPSQQTSWDIAAGDLLFGTPLTREERNASHERVLNGSPEFPRDKIFRMEQACLESADGYLKAHGIFEDWQNRRTMARAIGAAIQRASLLLAIFSIANIR
;
A
#
# COMPACT_ATOMS: atom_id res chain seq x y z
N MET A 1 -11.08 33.58 13.24
CA MET A 1 -9.65 33.94 13.10
C MET A 1 -9.08 33.17 11.91
N PRO A 2 -8.51 33.83 10.90
CA PRO A 2 -8.00 33.15 9.71
C PRO A 2 -6.70 32.41 10.06
N LEU A 3 -6.67 31.11 9.86
CA LEU A 3 -5.50 30.26 10.11
C LEU A 3 -4.34 30.76 9.24
N ALA A 4 -3.22 31.14 9.88
CA ALA A 4 -2.00 31.51 9.19
C ALA A 4 -1.69 30.45 8.13
N MET A 5 -1.69 30.83 6.86
CA MET A 5 -1.43 29.92 5.74
C MET A 5 -0.16 29.14 6.06
N SER A 6 -0.30 27.83 6.24
CA SER A 6 0.84 26.96 6.40
C SER A 6 1.71 27.15 5.15
N ARG A 7 2.97 27.55 5.31
CA ARG A 7 3.88 27.87 4.21
C ARG A 7 4.80 26.67 3.95
N PRO A 8 5.19 26.39 2.70
CA PRO A 8 6.23 25.41 2.41
C PRO A 8 7.51 25.79 3.15
N TRP A 9 8.00 24.90 4.01
CA TRP A 9 9.23 25.12 4.77
C TRP A 9 10.42 24.52 4.03
N LYS A 10 11.46 25.30 3.76
CA LYS A 10 12.65 24.84 3.05
C LYS A 10 13.63 24.17 4.01
N HIS A 11 14.01 22.92 3.73
CA HIS A 11 14.96 22.20 4.57
C HIS A 11 16.38 22.77 4.41
N PRO A 12 17.08 23.11 5.52
CA PRO A 12 18.33 23.88 5.48
C PRO A 12 19.50 23.13 4.83
N LYS A 13 19.54 21.80 4.90
CA LYS A 13 20.62 20.99 4.31
C LYS A 13 20.34 20.51 2.89
N SER A 14 19.10 20.17 2.57
CA SER A 14 18.74 19.57 1.26
C SER A 14 18.13 20.57 0.28
N GLY A 15 17.71 21.74 0.76
CA GLY A 15 17.00 22.75 -0.03
C GLY A 15 15.59 22.33 -0.48
N ILE A 16 15.14 21.12 -0.13
CA ILE A 16 13.84 20.57 -0.50
C ILE A 16 12.76 21.18 0.38
N TYR A 17 11.65 21.60 -0.23
CA TYR A 17 10.49 22.10 0.49
C TYR A 17 9.71 20.96 1.16
N GLN A 18 9.17 21.24 2.35
CA GLN A 18 8.39 20.31 3.15
C GLN A 18 7.10 20.99 3.66
N LEU A 19 6.02 20.21 3.71
CA LEU A 19 4.84 20.52 4.50
C LEU A 19 5.09 20.10 5.94
N ARG A 20 4.84 21.01 6.88
CA ARG A 20 4.88 20.76 8.32
C ARG A 20 3.56 21.18 8.94
N LYS A 21 2.84 20.24 9.54
CA LYS A 21 1.54 20.53 10.18
C LYS A 21 1.42 19.78 11.49
N ALA A 22 0.99 20.47 12.53
CA ALA A 22 0.69 19.85 13.82
C ALA A 22 -0.55 18.95 13.68
N VAL A 23 -0.47 17.74 14.24
CA VAL A 23 -1.60 16.81 14.27
C VAL A 23 -2.61 17.30 15.30
N PRO A 24 -3.90 17.46 14.91
CA PRO A 24 -5.00 17.82 15.82
C PRO A 24 -5.08 16.88 17.02
N GLU A 25 -5.43 17.39 18.21
CA GLU A 25 -5.32 16.64 19.47
C GLU A 25 -6.15 15.35 19.47
N ASP A 26 -7.34 15.43 18.88
CA ASP A 26 -8.28 14.33 18.66
C ASP A 26 -7.68 13.20 17.82
N LEU A 27 -6.78 13.53 16.89
CA LEU A 27 -6.14 12.59 15.98
C LEU A 27 -4.78 12.10 16.44
N ARG A 28 -4.16 12.71 17.47
CA ARG A 28 -2.81 12.32 17.94
C ARG A 28 -2.73 10.85 18.36
N LYS A 29 -3.78 10.30 18.97
CA LYS A 29 -3.84 8.88 19.37
C LYS A 29 -3.90 7.94 18.17
N LEU A 30 -4.61 8.33 17.10
CA LEU A 30 -4.77 7.52 15.89
C LEU A 30 -3.56 7.61 14.97
N VAL A 31 -3.01 8.82 14.77
CA VAL A 31 -1.86 9.06 13.89
C VAL A 31 -0.54 8.64 14.57
N GLY A 32 -0.49 8.61 15.91
CA GLY A 32 0.68 8.24 16.70
C GLY A 32 1.83 9.26 16.66
N LYS A 33 1.59 10.46 16.10
CA LYS A 33 2.58 11.53 15.95
C LYS A 33 1.98 12.87 16.37
N ARG A 34 2.84 13.79 16.83
CA ARG A 34 2.45 15.18 17.19
C ARG A 34 2.53 16.14 16.02
N GLU A 35 3.41 15.88 15.06
CA GLU A 35 3.61 16.71 13.86
C GLU A 35 3.82 15.79 12.67
N GLU A 36 3.19 16.13 11.54
CA GLU A 36 3.36 15.45 10.27
C GLU A 36 4.26 16.30 9.36
N LYS A 37 5.31 15.65 8.84
CA LYS A 37 6.30 16.25 7.95
C LYS A 37 6.27 15.50 6.63
N LEU A 38 5.86 16.15 5.55
CA LEU A 38 5.83 15.58 4.21
C LEU A 38 6.80 16.33 3.31
N SER A 39 7.70 15.61 2.66
CA SER A 39 8.58 16.19 1.64
C SER A 39 7.76 16.50 0.39
N LEU A 40 7.93 17.70 -0.17
CA LEU A 40 7.33 18.07 -1.46
C LEU A 40 8.21 17.69 -2.65
N ASP A 41 9.41 17.16 -2.38
CA ASP A 41 10.38 16.67 -3.37
C ASP A 41 10.68 17.67 -4.50
N THR A 42 10.74 18.96 -4.15
CA THR A 42 11.12 20.04 -5.07
C THR A 42 11.92 21.11 -4.34
N ARG A 43 12.80 21.78 -5.09
CA ARG A 43 13.59 22.94 -4.66
C ARG A 43 13.06 24.24 -5.26
N ASP A 44 12.13 24.17 -6.20
CA ASP A 44 11.51 25.33 -6.84
C ASP A 44 10.38 25.87 -5.94
N PRO A 45 10.43 27.16 -5.54
CA PRO A 45 9.37 27.77 -4.72
C PRO A 45 7.99 27.80 -5.37
N VAL A 46 7.90 27.93 -6.70
CA VAL A 46 6.62 27.99 -7.43
C VAL A 46 5.98 26.61 -7.44
N GLU A 47 6.76 25.60 -7.83
CA GLU A 47 6.32 24.20 -7.80
C GLU A 47 5.99 23.74 -6.38
N ALA A 48 6.80 24.14 -5.39
CA ALA A 48 6.55 23.85 -4.00
C ALA A 48 5.19 24.37 -3.52
N LYS A 49 4.76 25.56 -3.96
CA LYS A 49 3.45 26.11 -3.59
C LYS A 49 2.30 25.24 -4.12
N VAL A 50 2.42 24.76 -5.36
CA VAL A 50 1.41 23.89 -5.98
C VAL A 50 1.38 22.52 -5.28
N ARG A 51 2.55 21.87 -5.13
CA ARG A 51 2.68 20.58 -4.45
C ARG A 51 2.22 20.66 -2.99
N PHE A 52 2.48 21.79 -2.33
CA PHE A 52 2.04 22.04 -0.95
C PHE A 52 0.51 22.08 -0.83
N ALA A 53 -0.17 22.81 -1.71
CA ALA A 53 -1.63 22.89 -1.69
C ALA A 53 -2.26 21.50 -1.87
N LYS A 54 -1.73 20.70 -2.81
CA LYS A 54 -2.16 19.32 -3.03
C LYS A 54 -1.91 18.44 -1.79
N ALA A 55 -0.68 18.44 -1.27
CA ALA A 55 -0.31 17.63 -0.10
C ALA A 55 -1.11 18.03 1.15
N LEU A 56 -1.42 19.31 1.31
CA LEU A 56 -2.27 19.81 2.40
C LEU A 56 -3.70 19.30 2.28
N ALA A 57 -4.28 19.33 1.07
CA ALA A 57 -5.62 18.82 0.82
C ALA A 57 -5.72 17.31 1.06
N GLU A 58 -4.72 16.54 0.59
CA GLU A 58 -4.63 15.10 0.85
C GLU A 58 -4.52 14.79 2.34
N LEU A 59 -3.70 15.55 3.07
CA LEU A 59 -3.53 15.42 4.52
C LEU A 59 -4.84 15.72 5.27
N GLU A 60 -5.55 16.78 4.88
CA GLU A 60 -6.84 17.14 5.48
C GLU A 60 -7.92 16.12 5.19
N ALA A 61 -7.99 15.60 3.95
CA ALA A 61 -8.89 14.52 3.59
C ALA A 61 -8.63 13.26 4.43
N ARG A 62 -7.35 12.89 4.60
CA ARG A 62 -6.94 11.78 5.46
C ARG A 62 -7.42 11.96 6.90
N TRP A 63 -7.23 13.15 7.46
CA TRP A 63 -7.68 13.47 8.82
C TRP A 63 -9.21 13.51 8.94
N ALA A 64 -9.91 13.98 7.91
CA ALA A 64 -11.37 13.96 7.87
C ALA A 64 -11.91 12.53 7.88
N ASN A 65 -11.29 11.62 7.10
CA ASN A 65 -11.63 10.19 7.11
C ASN A 65 -11.43 9.57 8.50
N LEU A 66 -10.31 9.86 9.16
CA LEU A 66 -10.06 9.38 10.52
C LEU A 66 -11.09 9.90 11.53
N ARG A 67 -11.55 11.15 11.38
CA ARG A 67 -12.60 11.73 12.24
C ARG A 67 -13.99 11.15 12.00
N ALA A 68 -14.30 10.78 10.76
CA ALA A 68 -15.56 10.13 10.42
C ALA A 68 -15.71 8.76 11.12
N GLY A 69 -14.59 8.20 11.60
CA GLY A 69 -14.56 6.93 12.33
C GLY A 69 -14.47 5.72 11.41
N PRO A 70 -14.64 4.51 11.97
CA PRO A 70 -14.57 3.28 11.20
C PRO A 70 -15.71 3.22 10.18
N LYS A 71 -15.37 3.37 8.89
CA LYS A 71 -16.28 3.14 7.77
C LYS A 71 -15.82 1.88 7.05
N PRO A 72 -16.73 0.94 6.74
CA PRO A 72 -16.38 -0.22 5.94
C PRO A 72 -15.97 0.22 4.53
N LEU A 73 -14.80 -0.19 4.11
CA LEU A 73 -14.29 -0.03 2.76
C LEU A 73 -15.09 -0.93 1.83
N THR A 74 -15.71 -0.35 0.81
CA THR A 74 -16.41 -1.14 -0.21
C THR A 74 -15.40 -1.81 -1.14
N GLU A 75 -15.79 -2.94 -1.74
CA GLU A 75 -14.94 -3.65 -2.70
C GLU A 75 -14.53 -2.75 -3.88
N ARG A 76 -15.46 -1.93 -4.38
CA ARG A 76 -15.19 -0.99 -5.47
C ARG A 76 -14.13 0.05 -5.08
N GLU A 77 -14.24 0.64 -3.89
CA GLU A 77 -13.24 1.59 -3.39
C GLU A 77 -11.88 0.90 -3.20
N ALA A 78 -11.86 -0.31 -2.64
CA ALA A 78 -10.63 -1.09 -2.47
C ALA A 78 -9.95 -1.40 -3.81
N LEU A 79 -10.72 -1.79 -4.84
CA LEU A 79 -10.19 -2.02 -6.19
C LEU A 79 -9.63 -0.74 -6.83
N GLN A 80 -10.29 0.40 -6.63
CA GLN A 80 -9.77 1.69 -7.09
C GLN A 80 -8.44 2.04 -6.42
N LEU A 81 -8.31 1.82 -5.11
CA LEU A 81 -7.06 2.03 -4.39
C LEU A 81 -5.97 1.03 -4.83
N ALA A 82 -6.36 -0.22 -5.10
CA ALA A 82 -5.46 -1.28 -5.53
C ALA A 82 -4.96 -1.09 -6.98
N ALA A 83 -5.57 -0.21 -7.79
CA ALA A 83 -5.08 0.12 -9.13
C ALA A 83 -3.62 0.60 -9.10
N GLY A 84 -3.21 1.38 -8.09
CA GLY A 84 -1.82 1.79 -7.94
C GLY A 84 -0.86 0.62 -7.67
N SER A 85 -1.33 -0.47 -7.04
CA SER A 85 -0.55 -1.69 -6.88
C SER A 85 -0.39 -2.44 -8.20
N TYR A 86 -1.46 -2.49 -9.01
CA TYR A 86 -1.41 -3.04 -10.37
C TYR A 86 -0.36 -2.31 -11.23
N ASP A 87 -0.45 -0.98 -11.30
CA ASP A 87 0.46 -0.16 -12.11
C ASP A 87 1.92 -0.33 -11.65
N ARG A 88 2.16 -0.27 -10.33
CA ARG A 88 3.50 -0.46 -9.76
C ARG A 88 4.07 -1.84 -10.08
N TRP A 89 3.24 -2.89 -10.03
CA TRP A 89 3.68 -4.25 -10.33
C TRP A 89 4.10 -4.40 -11.79
N LEU A 90 3.31 -3.83 -12.72
CA LEU A 90 3.67 -3.83 -14.13
C LEU A 90 4.92 -3.01 -14.41
N GLU A 91 5.07 -1.83 -13.80
CA GLU A 91 6.27 -1.01 -13.93
C GLU A 91 7.53 -1.78 -13.48
N GLN A 92 7.44 -2.47 -12.34
CA GLN A 92 8.56 -3.21 -11.77
C GLN A 92 9.09 -4.31 -12.70
N PHE A 93 8.21 -4.97 -13.45
CA PHE A 93 8.56 -6.08 -14.33
C PHE A 93 8.43 -5.74 -15.82
N ARG A 94 8.30 -4.46 -16.17
CA ARG A 94 8.06 -4.01 -17.55
C ARG A 94 9.12 -4.54 -18.51
N ASP A 95 10.39 -4.33 -18.16
CA ASP A 95 11.51 -4.64 -19.05
C ASP A 95 11.86 -6.14 -19.06
N ASN A 96 11.59 -6.84 -17.94
CA ASN A 96 11.90 -8.25 -17.78
C ASN A 96 10.71 -9.01 -17.16
N PRO A 97 9.63 -9.27 -17.92
CA PRO A 97 8.45 -9.96 -17.39
C PRO A 97 8.73 -11.36 -16.84
N SER A 98 9.74 -12.07 -17.38
CA SER A 98 10.15 -13.41 -16.94
C SER A 98 10.80 -13.44 -15.55
N GLN A 99 11.26 -12.30 -15.02
CA GLN A 99 11.82 -12.20 -13.67
C GLN A 99 10.73 -12.15 -12.59
N GLN A 100 9.46 -12.04 -12.98
CA GLN A 100 8.34 -12.11 -12.06
C GLN A 100 8.17 -13.56 -11.57
N THR A 101 8.86 -13.90 -10.49
CA THR A 101 8.80 -15.23 -9.83
C THR A 101 8.20 -15.16 -8.43
N SER A 102 8.02 -13.94 -7.91
CA SER A 102 7.55 -13.65 -6.55
C SER A 102 6.06 -13.95 -6.33
N TRP A 103 5.28 -14.01 -7.41
CA TRP A 103 3.84 -14.27 -7.41
C TRP A 103 3.58 -15.51 -8.27
N ASP A 104 2.92 -16.50 -7.68
CA ASP A 104 2.54 -17.73 -8.37
C ASP A 104 1.08 -17.62 -8.79
N ILE A 105 0.83 -17.64 -10.10
CA ILE A 105 -0.50 -17.41 -10.68
C ILE A 105 -1.51 -18.48 -10.22
N ALA A 106 -1.08 -19.74 -10.08
CA ALA A 106 -1.95 -20.83 -9.64
C ALA A 106 -2.32 -20.71 -8.16
N ALA A 107 -1.38 -20.25 -7.32
CA ALA A 107 -1.66 -19.91 -5.93
C ALA A 107 -2.55 -18.65 -5.81
N GLY A 108 -2.38 -17.68 -6.73
CA GLY A 108 -3.12 -16.41 -6.77
C GLY A 108 -4.63 -16.58 -6.85
N ASP A 109 -5.11 -17.56 -7.63
CA ASP A 109 -6.54 -17.85 -7.77
C ASP A 109 -7.18 -18.44 -6.50
N LEU A 110 -6.36 -18.94 -5.57
CA LEU A 110 -6.80 -19.58 -4.33
C LEU A 110 -6.67 -18.66 -3.10
N LEU A 111 -6.23 -17.42 -3.28
CA LEU A 111 -6.00 -16.48 -2.18
C LEU A 111 -7.27 -16.13 -1.42
N PHE A 112 -7.11 -15.94 -0.11
CA PHE A 112 -8.12 -15.60 0.88
C PHE A 112 -9.25 -16.64 0.99
N GLY A 113 -8.95 -17.89 0.65
CA GLY A 113 -9.77 -19.07 0.89
C GLY A 113 -9.76 -19.52 2.36
N THR A 114 -9.70 -20.83 2.60
CA THR A 114 -9.63 -21.38 3.97
C THR A 114 -8.27 -21.07 4.60
N PRO A 115 -8.22 -20.31 5.71
CA PRO A 115 -6.96 -19.94 6.35
C PRO A 115 -6.24 -21.19 6.88
N LEU A 116 -4.91 -21.13 6.89
CA LEU A 116 -4.09 -22.16 7.53
C LEU A 116 -4.36 -22.20 9.04
N THR A 117 -4.41 -23.43 9.56
CA THR A 117 -4.39 -23.69 10.99
C THR A 117 -3.09 -23.13 11.61
N ARG A 118 -3.05 -23.02 12.93
CA ARG A 118 -1.84 -22.57 13.64
C ARG A 118 -0.66 -23.52 13.40
N GLU A 119 -0.93 -24.82 13.40
CA GLU A 119 0.08 -25.86 13.16
C GLU A 119 0.64 -25.78 11.74
N GLU A 120 -0.22 -25.64 10.74
CA GLU A 120 0.21 -25.45 9.34
C GLU A 120 1.05 -24.19 9.18
N ARG A 121 0.69 -23.07 9.84
CA ARG A 121 1.48 -21.83 9.82
C ARG A 121 2.86 -22.00 10.45
N ASN A 122 2.93 -22.66 11.60
CA ASN A 122 4.20 -22.92 12.27
C ASN A 122 5.10 -23.81 11.39
N ALA A 123 4.55 -24.87 10.81
CA ALA A 123 5.28 -25.74 9.89
C ALA A 123 5.76 -25.00 8.64
N SER A 124 4.97 -24.06 8.11
CA SER A 124 5.36 -23.17 7.02
C SER A 124 6.57 -22.31 7.39
N HIS A 125 6.54 -21.66 8.57
CA HIS A 125 7.67 -20.87 9.05
C HIS A 125 8.94 -21.72 9.29
N GLU A 126 8.80 -22.91 9.84
CA GLU A 126 9.93 -23.82 10.05
C GLU A 126 10.58 -24.22 8.71
N ARG A 127 9.77 -24.49 7.67
CA ARG A 127 10.28 -24.77 6.32
C ARG A 127 11.08 -23.61 5.74
N VAL A 128 10.62 -22.37 5.93
CA VAL A 128 11.36 -21.18 5.50
C VAL A 128 12.71 -21.08 6.23
N LEU A 129 12.73 -21.32 7.54
CA LEU A 129 13.94 -21.21 8.36
C LEU A 129 15.00 -22.28 8.03
N ASN A 130 14.56 -23.49 7.71
CA ASN A 130 15.46 -24.61 7.43
C ASN A 130 15.74 -24.81 5.92
N GLY A 131 15.20 -23.95 5.05
CA GLY A 131 15.40 -24.00 3.60
C GLY A 131 14.70 -25.17 2.90
N SER A 132 13.69 -25.78 3.54
CA SER A 132 12.89 -26.82 2.91
C SER A 132 12.07 -26.26 1.74
N PRO A 133 11.76 -27.09 0.73
CA PRO A 133 10.88 -26.68 -0.36
C PRO A 133 9.51 -26.20 0.13
N GLU A 134 9.03 -25.09 -0.44
CA GLU A 134 7.67 -24.60 -0.16
C GLU A 134 6.61 -25.51 -0.77
N PHE A 135 5.55 -25.77 -0.01
CA PHE A 135 4.35 -26.41 -0.53
C PHE A 135 3.38 -25.38 -1.14
N PRO A 136 2.43 -25.79 -2.00
CA PRO A 136 1.46 -24.87 -2.59
C PRO A 136 0.71 -24.01 -1.56
N ARG A 137 0.38 -24.59 -0.40
CA ARG A 137 -0.29 -23.89 0.71
C ARG A 137 0.61 -22.85 1.39
N ASP A 138 1.93 -23.09 1.43
CA ASP A 138 2.91 -22.12 1.95
C ASP A 138 2.99 -20.90 1.03
N LYS A 139 2.99 -21.12 -0.29
CA LYS A 139 2.96 -20.04 -1.30
C LYS A 139 1.73 -19.15 -1.14
N ILE A 140 0.54 -19.76 -1.03
CA ILE A 140 -0.72 -19.04 -0.81
C ILE A 140 -0.60 -18.17 0.45
N PHE A 141 -0.16 -18.75 1.57
CA PHE A 141 -0.03 -18.02 2.82
C PHE A 141 0.96 -16.86 2.73
N ARG A 142 2.14 -17.08 2.14
CA ARG A 142 3.15 -16.03 1.90
C ARG A 142 2.56 -14.88 1.07
N MET A 143 1.85 -15.20 -0.01
CA MET A 143 1.21 -14.21 -0.88
C MET A 143 0.08 -13.45 -0.17
N GLU A 144 -0.73 -14.13 0.64
CA GLU A 144 -1.75 -13.48 1.49
C GLU A 144 -1.11 -12.51 2.50
N GLN A 145 -0.03 -12.92 3.17
CA GLN A 145 0.69 -12.04 4.10
C GLN A 145 1.23 -10.79 3.39
N ALA A 146 1.86 -10.95 2.22
CA ALA A 146 2.34 -9.83 1.42
C ALA A 146 1.21 -8.85 1.03
N CYS A 147 0.02 -9.37 0.70
CA CYS A 147 -1.15 -8.55 0.42
C CYS A 147 -1.68 -7.82 1.67
N LEU A 148 -1.68 -8.48 2.84
CA LEU A 148 -2.10 -7.89 4.11
C LEU A 148 -1.15 -6.79 4.58
N GLU A 149 0.15 -7.01 4.47
CA GLU A 149 1.17 -6.00 4.79
C GLU A 149 1.04 -4.77 3.87
N SER A 150 0.84 -5.01 2.57
CA SER A 150 0.58 -3.94 1.62
C SER A 150 -0.72 -3.19 1.95
N ALA A 151 -1.78 -3.91 2.31
CA ALA A 151 -3.08 -3.33 2.67
C ALA A 151 -2.96 -2.37 3.85
N ASP A 152 -2.22 -2.74 4.90
CA ASP A 152 -1.99 -1.88 6.06
C ASP A 152 -1.34 -0.55 5.65
N GLY A 153 -0.35 -0.61 4.75
CA GLY A 153 0.27 0.57 4.17
C GLY A 153 -0.71 1.49 3.43
N TYR A 154 -1.59 0.92 2.61
CA TYR A 154 -2.62 1.68 1.88
C TYR A 154 -3.67 2.28 2.81
N LEU A 155 -4.24 1.50 3.73
CA LEU A 155 -5.25 1.99 4.67
C LEU A 155 -4.70 3.17 5.48
N LYS A 156 -3.48 3.03 5.99
CA LYS A 156 -2.79 4.08 6.74
C LYS A 156 -2.56 5.33 5.89
N ALA A 157 -2.12 5.18 4.64
CA ALA A 157 -1.86 6.29 3.74
C ALA A 157 -3.14 7.07 3.40
N HIS A 158 -4.27 6.39 3.24
CA HIS A 158 -5.56 6.99 2.91
C HIS A 158 -6.39 7.41 4.14
N GLY A 159 -5.90 7.13 5.36
CA GLY A 159 -6.60 7.49 6.60
C GLY A 159 -7.85 6.68 6.82
N ILE A 160 -7.87 5.46 6.28
CA ILE A 160 -8.93 4.49 6.49
C ILE A 160 -8.58 3.71 7.76
N PHE A 161 -9.58 3.42 8.57
CA PHE A 161 -9.39 2.71 9.83
C PHE A 161 -8.91 1.28 9.59
N GLU A 162 -7.82 0.90 10.28
CA GLU A 162 -7.14 -0.40 10.17
C GLU A 162 -7.87 -1.47 11.01
N ASP A 163 -9.15 -1.74 10.71
CA ASP A 163 -9.86 -2.91 11.26
C ASP A 163 -9.68 -4.15 10.39
N TRP A 164 -10.06 -5.32 10.94
CA TRP A 164 -9.93 -6.60 10.24
C TRP A 164 -10.72 -6.64 8.92
N GLN A 165 -11.89 -5.99 8.85
CA GLN A 165 -12.73 -6.02 7.66
C GLN A 165 -12.12 -5.20 6.54
N ASN A 166 -11.72 -3.96 6.80
CA ASN A 166 -11.04 -3.07 5.87
C ASN A 166 -9.70 -3.65 5.42
N ARG A 167 -8.94 -4.23 6.35
CA ARG A 167 -7.68 -4.91 6.06
C ARG A 167 -7.90 -6.07 5.10
N ARG A 168 -8.89 -6.93 5.37
CA ARG A 168 -9.20 -8.07 4.51
C ARG A 168 -9.72 -7.64 3.13
N THR A 169 -10.62 -6.65 3.06
CA THR A 169 -11.16 -6.14 1.80
C THR A 169 -10.04 -5.54 0.94
N MET A 170 -9.17 -4.72 1.53
CA MET A 170 -8.05 -4.11 0.81
C MET A 170 -7.02 -5.16 0.37
N ALA A 171 -6.68 -6.13 1.22
CA ALA A 171 -5.74 -7.19 0.86
C ALA A 171 -6.26 -8.06 -0.30
N ARG A 172 -7.56 -8.38 -0.32
CA ARG A 172 -8.20 -9.07 -1.44
C ARG A 172 -8.11 -8.27 -2.75
N ALA A 173 -8.39 -6.96 -2.68
CA ALA A 173 -8.29 -6.08 -3.84
C ALA A 173 -6.86 -5.99 -4.37
N ILE A 174 -5.85 -5.89 -3.49
CA ILE A 174 -4.43 -5.91 -3.86
C ILE A 174 -4.06 -7.25 -4.50
N GLY A 175 -4.46 -8.37 -3.90
CA GLY A 175 -4.19 -9.69 -4.47
C GLY A 175 -4.80 -9.87 -5.86
N ALA A 176 -6.04 -9.43 -6.05
CA ALA A 176 -6.68 -9.43 -7.36
C ALA A 176 -5.97 -8.53 -8.38
N ALA A 177 -5.49 -7.36 -7.95
CA ALA A 177 -4.71 -6.45 -8.78
C ALA A 177 -3.37 -7.08 -9.21
N ILE A 178 -2.61 -7.65 -8.28
CA ILE A 178 -1.33 -8.30 -8.57
C ILE A 178 -1.54 -9.56 -9.44
N GLN A 179 -2.60 -10.33 -9.20
CA GLN A 179 -2.95 -11.49 -10.05
C GLN A 179 -3.19 -11.07 -11.50
N ARG A 180 -4.00 -10.03 -11.74
CA ARG A 180 -4.25 -9.51 -13.08
C ARG A 180 -2.97 -9.00 -13.76
N ALA A 181 -2.11 -8.30 -13.01
CA ALA A 181 -0.83 -7.83 -13.53
C ALA A 181 0.11 -8.99 -13.89
N SER A 182 0.19 -10.01 -13.03
CA SER A 182 1.05 -11.18 -13.23
C SER A 182 0.58 -12.04 -14.42
N LEU A 183 -0.74 -12.20 -14.60
CA LEU A 183 -1.31 -12.84 -15.80
C LEU A 183 -0.92 -12.09 -17.08
N LEU A 184 -0.97 -10.75 -17.08
CA LEU A 184 -0.55 -9.94 -18.22
C LEU A 184 0.95 -10.11 -18.53
N LEU A 185 1.80 -10.07 -17.49
CA LEU A 185 3.24 -10.27 -17.63
C LEU A 185 3.59 -11.66 -18.16
N ALA A 186 2.87 -12.70 -17.71
CA ALA A 186 3.05 -14.06 -18.21
C ALA A 186 2.74 -14.16 -19.72
N ILE A 187 1.68 -13.48 -20.19
CA ILE A 187 1.36 -13.41 -21.62
C ILE A 187 2.51 -12.77 -22.41
N PHE A 188 3.06 -11.65 -21.94
CA PHE A 188 4.18 -10.97 -22.60
C PHE A 188 5.47 -11.79 -22.60
N SER A 189 5.75 -12.49 -21.51
CA SER A 189 6.90 -13.40 -21.41
C SER A 189 6.84 -14.51 -22.48
N ILE A 190 5.66 -15.08 -22.70
CA ILE A 190 5.45 -16.13 -23.71
C ILE A 190 5.55 -15.55 -25.14
N ALA A 191 5.04 -14.33 -25.36
CA ALA A 191 5.05 -13.69 -26.67
C ALA A 191 6.45 -13.27 -27.15
N ASN A 192 7.38 -12.98 -26.23
CA ASN A 192 8.76 -12.56 -26.56
C ASN A 192 9.71 -13.74 -26.92
N ILE A 193 9.20 -14.98 -26.97
CA ILE A 193 9.97 -16.21 -27.26
C ILE A 193 9.66 -16.75 -28.67
N ARG A 194 8.95 -16.00 -29.53
CA ARG A 194 8.69 -16.34 -30.93
C ARG A 194 9.28 -15.31 -31.87
#